data_AF-A0A3C0HE79-F1
#
_entry.id   AF-A0A3C0HE79-F1
#
_cell.length_a   1.000
_cell.length_b   1.000
_cell.length_c   1.000
_cell.angle_alpha   90.00
_cell.angle_beta   90.00
_cell.angle_gamma   90.00
#
_symmetry.space_group_name_H-M   'P 1'
#
loop_
_entity.id
_entity.type
_entity.pdbx_description
1 polymer ?
#
loop_
_entity_poly.entity_id
_entity_poly.type
_entity_poly.pdbx_seq_one_letter_code
_entity_poly.pdbx_strand_id
1 'polypeptide(L)' 'MIDSMKLTKHDYEMIADILDAHYEETVELQKDHYLDDDTDYFKKLEYLEELIDKVVYMVGVLSADQ' A
#
# COMPACT_ATOMS: atom_id res chain seq x y z
N MET A 1 -6.18 26.60 7.99
CA MET A 1 -4.98 25.87 7.53
C MET A 1 -4.99 24.55 8.26
N ILE A 2 -5.28 23.44 7.57
CA ILE A 2 -5.02 22.12 8.15
C ILE A 2 -3.50 21.99 8.11
N ASP A 3 -2.87 22.06 9.27
CA ASP A 3 -1.48 21.61 9.42
C ASP A 3 -1.49 20.17 8.93
N SER A 4 -1.02 19.93 7.71
CA SER A 4 -0.81 18.58 7.23
C SER A 4 0.32 18.03 8.09
N MET A 5 -0.03 17.31 9.15
CA MET A 5 0.91 16.55 9.96
C MET A 5 1.75 15.73 8.97
N LYS A 6 2.99 16.16 8.77
CA LYS A 6 3.95 15.40 7.97
C LYS A 6 4.20 14.12 8.73
N LEU A 7 3.78 13.01 8.15
CA LEU A 7 4.04 11.68 8.67
C LEU A 7 5.56 11.49 8.77
N THR A 8 5.98 10.85 9.85
CA THR A 8 7.39 10.52 10.09
C THR A 8 7.78 9.27 9.29
N LYS A 9 9.09 9.00 9.18
CA LYS A 9 9.59 7.78 8.53
C LYS A 9 8.95 6.51 9.14
N HIS A 10 8.85 6.46 10.46
CA HIS A 10 8.25 5.33 11.16
C HIS A 10 6.77 5.14 10.82
N ASP A 11 6.03 6.24 10.63
CA ASP A 11 4.64 6.18 10.20
C ASP A 11 4.52 5.58 8.79
N TYR A 12 5.42 5.97 7.87
CA TYR A 12 5.44 5.39 6.53
C TYR A 12 5.87 3.92 6.52
N GLU A 13 6.83 3.51 7.36
CA GLU A 13 7.19 2.09 7.53
C GLU A 13 6.00 1.26 8.02
N MET A 14 5.29 1.75 9.04
CA MET A 14 4.07 1.08 9.54
C MET A 14 2.96 1.00 8.48
N ILE A 15 2.81 2.04 7.65
CA ILE A 15 1.86 2.02 6.53
C ILE A 15 2.28 1.00 5.47
N ALA A 16 3.57 0.87 5.17
CA ALA A 16 4.06 -0.11 4.21
C ALA A 16 3.70 -1.54 4.66
N ASP A 17 3.95 -1.87 5.93
CA ASP A 17 3.63 -3.19 6.50
C ASP A 17 2.13 -3.50 6.42
N ILE A 18 1.27 -2.51 6.68
CA ILE A 18 -0.19 -2.65 6.59
C ILE A 18 -0.64 -2.89 5.14
N LEU A 19 -0.07 -2.13 4.19
CA LEU A 19 -0.39 -2.27 2.77
C LEU A 19 0.05 -3.62 2.22
N ASP A 20 1.21 -4.11 2.63
CA ASP A 20 1.74 -5.42 2.23
C ASP A 20 0.81 -6.55 2.71
N ALA A 21 0.41 -6.51 3.99
CA ALA A 21 -0.55 -7.48 4.53
C ALA A 21 -1.90 -7.46 3.81
N HIS A 22 -2.40 -6.26 3.44
CA HIS A 22 -3.63 -6.13 2.65
C HIS A 22 -3.51 -6.63 1.20
N TYR A 23 -2.32 -6.51 0.61
CA TYR A 23 -2.04 -7.08 -0.70
C TYR A 23 -2.09 -8.60 -0.64
N GLU A 24 -1.40 -9.22 0.32
CA GLU A 24 -1.42 -10.67 0.52
C GLU A 24 -2.84 -11.22 0.73
N GLU A 25 -3.63 -10.60 1.61
CA GLU A 25 -5.03 -10.97 1.83
C GLU A 25 -5.87 -10.86 0.56
N THR A 26 -5.67 -9.79 -0.23
CA THR A 26 -6.42 -9.59 -1.48
C THR A 26 -6.02 -10.62 -2.54
N VAL A 27 -4.76 -11.04 -2.60
CA VAL A 27 -4.29 -12.14 -3.46
C VAL A 27 -4.88 -13.49 -3.03
N GLU A 28 -4.97 -13.76 -1.74
CA GLU A 28 -5.59 -14.99 -1.22
C GLU A 28 -7.09 -15.03 -1.56
N LEU A 29 -7.80 -13.93 -1.34
CA LEU A 29 -9.22 -13.81 -1.71
C LEU A 29 -9.42 -13.99 -3.22
N GLN A 30 -8.54 -13.44 -4.06
CA GLN A 30 -8.59 -13.65 -5.50
C GLN A 30 -8.45 -15.13 -5.87
N LYS A 31 -7.53 -15.86 -5.22
CA LYS A 31 -7.34 -17.30 -5.47
C LYS A 31 -8.59 -18.12 -5.14
N ASP A 32 -9.32 -17.74 -4.11
CA ASP A 32 -10.55 -18.41 -3.68
C ASP A 32 -11.79 -18.07 -4.53
N HIS A 33 -11.78 -16.93 -5.23
CA HIS A 33 -12.94 -16.37 -5.94
C HIS A 33 -12.91 -16.42 -7.49
N TYR A 34 -12.09 -17.30 -8.07
CA TYR A 34 -11.73 -17.46 -9.51
C TYR A 34 -12.85 -17.53 -10.59
N LEU A 35 -14.12 -17.22 -10.29
CA LEU A 35 -15.27 -17.54 -11.15
C LEU A 35 -16.28 -16.42 -11.42
N ASP A 36 -16.30 -15.29 -10.70
CA ASP A 36 -17.27 -14.21 -10.98
C ASP A 36 -16.63 -12.81 -10.88
N ASP A 37 -16.37 -12.22 -12.06
CA ASP A 37 -15.97 -10.82 -12.29
C ASP A 37 -14.71 -10.33 -11.55
N ASP A 38 -13.57 -10.97 -11.86
CA ASP A 38 -12.25 -10.66 -11.28
C ASP A 38 -11.75 -9.21 -11.50
N THR A 39 -12.46 -8.41 -12.31
CA THR A 39 -12.08 -7.03 -12.67
C THR A 39 -11.85 -6.14 -11.44
N ASP A 40 -12.62 -6.35 -10.38
CA ASP A 40 -12.53 -5.51 -9.17
C ASP A 40 -11.35 -5.90 -8.26
N TYR A 41 -10.98 -7.18 -8.21
CA TYR A 41 -9.79 -7.64 -7.47
C TYR A 41 -8.50 -7.15 -8.14
N PHE A 42 -8.41 -7.24 -9.47
CA PHE A 42 -7.24 -6.74 -10.19
C PHE A 42 -7.03 -5.23 -10.01
N LYS A 43 -8.10 -4.43 -10.08
CA LYS A 43 -8.03 -2.98 -9.81
C LYS A 43 -7.61 -2.68 -8.37
N LYS A 44 -8.08 -3.47 -7.40
CA LYS A 44 -7.71 -3.32 -5.99
C LYS A 44 -6.24 -3.66 -5.76
N LEU A 45 -5.73 -4.71 -6.39
CA LEU A 45 -4.31 -5.08 -6.33
C LEU A 45 -3.43 -4.01 -6.98
N GLU A 46 -3.79 -3.52 -8.18
CA GLU A 46 -3.07 -2.43 -8.86
C GLU A 46 -3.02 -1.15 -8.00
N TYR A 47 -4.13 -0.81 -7.35
CA TYR A 47 -4.17 0.33 -6.44
C TYR A 47 -3.30 0.14 -5.19
N LEU A 48 -3.28 -1.08 -4.62
CA LEU A 48 -2.42 -1.41 -3.49
C LEU A 48 -0.93 -1.32 -3.87
N GLU A 49 -0.54 -1.84 -5.03
CA GLU A 49 0.83 -1.72 -5.55
C GLU A 49 1.25 -0.24 -5.70
N GLU A 50 0.39 0.60 -6.29
CA GLU A 50 0.69 2.02 -6.44
C GLU A 50 0.87 2.75 -5.09
N LEU A 51 0.09 2.36 -4.07
CA LEU A 51 0.23 2.89 -2.72
C LEU A 51 1.53 2.44 -2.05
N ILE A 52 1.89 1.15 -2.19
CA ILE A 52 3.14 0.59 -1.65
C ILE A 52 4.33 1.34 -2.25
N ASP A 53 4.37 1.50 -3.58
CA ASP A 53 5.46 2.21 -4.27
C ASP A 53 5.62 3.65 -3.77
N LYS A 54 4.51 4.37 -3.59
CA LYS A 54 4.52 5.74 -3.06
C LYS A 54 5.05 5.79 -1.63
N VAL A 55 4.63 4.84 -0.78
CA VAL A 55 5.06 4.80 0.62
C VAL A 55 6.55 4.46 0.73
N VAL A 56 7.02 3.46 -0.02
CA VAL A 56 8.43 3.09 -0.09
C VAL A 56 9.28 4.26 -0.60
N TYR A 57 8.81 4.97 -1.63
CA TYR A 57 9.48 6.19 -2.10
C TYR A 57 9.60 7.24 -0.99
N MET A 58 8.52 7.49 -0.24
CA MET A 58 8.53 8.45 0.87
C MET A 58 9.48 8.03 2.01
N VAL A 59 9.56 6.73 2.34
CA VAL A 59 10.56 6.19 3.27
C VAL A 59 11.99 6.46 2.75
N GLY A 60 12.23 6.24 1.47
CA GLY A 60 13.51 6.50 0.81
C GLY A 60 13.93 7.97 0.88
N VAL A 61 13.00 8.89 0.56
CA VAL A 61 13.24 10.35 0.65
C VAL A 61 13.58 10.76 2.09
N LEU A 62 12.79 10.33 3.07
CA LEU A 62 13.03 10.65 4.48
C LEU A 62 14.31 10.02 5.03
N SER A 63 14.79 8.93 4.43
CA SER A 63 16.07 8.30 4.78
C SER A 63 17.28 8.99 4.16
N ALA A 64 17.11 9.70 3.05
CA ALA A 64 18.17 10.45 2.37
C ALA A 64 18.38 11.86 2.97
N ASP A 65 17.38 12.39 3.68
CA ASP A 65 17.43 13.68 4.39
C ASP A 65 18.05 13.59 5.82
N GLN A 66 18.49 12.39 6.25
CA GLN A 66 19.17 12.14 7.54
C GLN A 66 20.68 11.89 7.35
#